data_AF-A0A261WLU4-F1
#
_entry.id   AF-A0A261WLU4-F1
#
_cell.length_a   1.000
_cell.length_b   1.000
_cell.length_c   1.000
_cell.angle_alpha   90.00
_cell.angle_beta   90.00
_cell.angle_gamma   90.00
#
_symmetry.space_group_name_H-M   'P 1'
#
loop_
_entity.id
_entity.type
_entity.pdbx_description
1 polymer ?
#
loop_
_entity_poly.entity_id
_entity_poly.type
_entity_poly.pdbx_seq_one_letter_code
_entity_poly.pdbx_strand_id
1 'polypeptide(L)'
;MQKHEVESATLLFGVGLPLAGWLAGTYIGNVPLSPFPQALTAALHATPNNPFIVGGVVAGLALAASAAYLFHEYGDDGFRGAPYRRWMRGSKMANWHKVKSQVNAANRGENRRRRAEQRGAKDLPPVMIGPIPMPLHLENRNTLICASIGAGKSVAMESMISSAVKRRDKMAVIDPNGTFYSKFSFPGDTILNPFDRRSSGWTLFNEIKGVHDFDRMAKSVIPPQIDPSDEQWCAYARDVLADTMRKLVETNNPDQDTLVNLLVREDGEVIRAFLVNTDSQGYFRDNAEKAIASIQFMMNKYVRPLSFMTKGDFSLHKWVNDPNAGNLFVTWREDMRAAQRPLVATWIDTICATILSISD
;
A
#
# COMPACT_ATOMS: atom_id res chain seq x y z
N MET A 1 -20.08 18.14 13.77
CA MET A 1 -20.86 19.36 13.54
C MET A 1 -20.67 19.70 12.09
N GLN A 2 -21.75 20.02 11.40
CA GLN A 2 -21.63 20.53 10.04
C GLN A 2 -21.02 21.93 10.08
N LYS A 3 -20.42 22.35 8.96
CA LYS A 3 -19.76 23.66 8.84
C LYS A 3 -20.60 24.83 9.39
N HIS A 4 -21.90 24.90 9.04
CA HIS A 4 -22.79 25.97 9.49
C HIS A 4 -23.03 25.95 11.02
N GLU A 5 -23.06 24.78 11.65
CA GLU A 5 -23.18 24.65 13.11
C GLU A 5 -21.90 25.12 13.80
N VAL A 6 -20.74 24.81 13.23
CA VAL A 6 -19.43 25.28 13.72
C VAL A 6 -19.33 26.79 13.61
N GLU A 7 -19.74 27.37 12.48
CA GLU A 7 -19.76 28.83 12.27
C GLU A 7 -20.73 29.52 13.23
N SER A 8 -21.95 28.98 13.39
CA SER A 8 -22.95 29.53 14.31
C SER A 8 -22.47 29.48 15.76
N ALA A 9 -21.85 28.37 16.18
CA ALA A 9 -21.25 28.25 17.50
C ALA A 9 -20.10 29.26 17.67
N THR A 10 -19.22 29.35 16.68
CA THR A 10 -18.08 30.28 16.70
C THR A 10 -18.53 31.74 16.82
N LEU A 11 -19.59 32.14 16.12
CA LEU A 11 -20.19 33.47 16.26
C LEU A 11 -20.80 33.68 17.65
N LEU A 12 -21.56 32.69 18.14
CA LEU A 12 -22.20 32.76 19.46
C LEU A 12 -21.17 32.95 20.58
N PHE A 13 -20.11 32.14 20.60
CA PHE A 13 -19.04 32.24 21.60
C PHE A 13 -18.13 33.45 21.36
N GLY A 14 -17.93 33.83 20.09
CA GLY A 14 -17.18 35.02 19.67
C GLY A 14 -17.75 36.32 20.22
N VAL A 15 -19.08 36.43 20.31
CA VAL A 15 -19.75 37.60 20.89
C VAL A 15 -20.04 37.40 22.38
N GLY A 16 -20.50 36.21 22.76
CA GLY A 16 -20.95 35.92 24.12
C GLY A 16 -19.83 35.94 25.16
N LEU A 17 -18.66 35.36 24.86
CA LEU A 17 -17.57 35.26 25.84
C LEU A 17 -16.90 36.61 26.15
N PRO A 18 -16.62 37.49 25.17
CA PRO A 18 -16.15 38.84 25.47
C PRO A 18 -17.16 39.68 26.25
N LEU A 19 -18.46 39.56 25.95
CA LEU A 19 -19.50 40.24 26.72
C LEU A 19 -19.60 39.71 28.15
N ALA A 20 -19.53 38.39 28.34
CA ALA A 20 -19.50 37.80 29.67
C ALA A 20 -18.24 38.21 30.46
N GLY A 21 -17.08 38.25 29.78
CA GLY A 21 -15.84 38.77 30.34
C GLY A 21 -15.93 40.24 30.73
N TRP A 22 -16.57 41.06 29.91
CA TRP A 22 -16.85 42.47 30.20
C TRP A 22 -17.75 42.61 31.44
N LEU A 23 -18.85 41.84 31.53
CA LEU A 23 -19.76 41.83 32.67
C LEU A 23 -19.08 41.35 33.97
N ALA A 24 -18.24 40.33 33.88
CA ALA A 24 -17.46 39.86 35.03
C ALA A 24 -16.47 40.94 35.48
N GLY A 25 -15.81 41.62 34.53
CA GLY A 25 -14.89 42.72 34.80
C GLY A 25 -15.57 43.95 35.42
N THR A 26 -16.80 44.29 35.00
CA THR A 26 -17.57 45.40 35.61
C THR A 26 -18.03 45.05 37.02
N TYR A 27 -18.44 43.80 37.25
CA TYR A 27 -18.79 43.30 38.58
C TYR A 27 -17.60 43.35 39.55
N ILE A 28 -16.44 42.81 39.14
CA ILE A 28 -15.21 42.81 39.96
C ILE A 28 -14.69 44.24 40.17
N GLY A 29 -14.77 45.08 39.13
CA GLY A 29 -14.37 46.47 39.18
C GLY A 29 -15.35 47.39 39.93
N ASN A 30 -16.41 46.86 40.54
CA ASN A 30 -17.48 47.60 41.23
C ASN A 30 -18.07 48.74 40.39
N VAL A 31 -18.17 48.56 39.07
CA VAL A 31 -18.76 49.56 38.16
C VAL A 31 -20.27 49.30 38.05
N PRO A 32 -21.14 50.20 38.54
CA PRO A 32 -22.57 49.97 38.55
C PRO A 32 -23.15 49.99 37.13
N LEU A 33 -24.08 49.08 36.86
CA LEU A 33 -24.82 49.00 35.58
C LEU A 33 -26.27 49.53 35.69
N SER A 34 -26.68 49.99 36.87
CA SER A 34 -27.98 50.60 37.16
C SER A 34 -27.82 52.01 37.71
N PRO A 35 -28.71 52.97 37.36
CA PRO A 35 -29.89 52.83 36.50
C PRO A 35 -29.57 52.84 35.00
N PHE A 36 -30.31 52.04 34.23
CA PHE A 36 -30.21 52.00 32.77
C PHE A 36 -30.93 53.21 32.14
N PRO A 37 -30.42 53.84 31.07
CA PRO A 37 -29.21 53.51 30.29
C PRO A 37 -27.94 54.26 30.72
N GLN A 38 -28.03 55.21 31.66
CA GLN A 38 -26.93 56.11 32.01
C GLN A 38 -25.73 55.40 32.65
N ALA A 39 -25.99 54.37 33.46
CA ALA A 39 -24.92 53.58 34.07
C ALA A 39 -24.18 52.70 33.03
N LEU A 40 -24.87 52.25 31.97
CA LEU A 40 -24.24 51.49 30.89
C LEU A 40 -23.29 52.38 30.06
N THR A 41 -23.70 53.60 29.71
CA THR A 41 -22.84 54.54 28.98
C THR A 41 -21.61 54.91 29.80
N ALA A 42 -21.78 55.13 31.11
CA ALA A 42 -20.65 55.36 32.02
C ALA A 42 -19.69 54.16 32.09
N ALA A 43 -20.22 52.93 32.17
CA ALA A 43 -19.41 51.71 32.18
C ALA A 43 -18.64 51.52 30.86
N LEU A 44 -19.24 51.83 29.71
CA LEU A 44 -18.57 51.80 28.41
C LEU A 44 -17.45 52.83 28.31
N HIS A 45 -17.65 54.06 28.80
CA HIS A 45 -16.59 55.06 28.83
C HIS A 45 -15.46 54.73 29.82
N ALA A 46 -15.77 54.05 30.92
CA ALA A 46 -14.78 53.58 31.89
C ALA A 46 -14.02 52.33 31.43
N THR A 47 -14.56 51.60 30.43
CA THR A 47 -14.01 50.33 29.95
C THR A 47 -12.54 50.39 29.55
N PRO A 48 -12.05 51.38 28.77
CA PRO A 48 -10.64 51.42 28.36
C PRO A 48 -9.66 51.69 29.51
N ASN A 49 -10.15 52.29 30.60
CA ASN A 49 -9.32 52.77 31.70
C ASN A 49 -9.40 51.88 32.95
N ASN A 50 -10.32 50.90 32.99
CA ASN A 50 -10.48 50.00 34.11
C ASN A 50 -9.76 48.66 33.83
N PRO A 51 -8.68 48.33 34.57
CA PRO A 51 -7.89 47.13 34.31
C PRO A 51 -8.68 45.82 34.49
N PHE A 52 -9.69 45.80 35.37
CA PHE A 52 -10.53 44.61 35.58
C PHE A 52 -11.47 44.36 34.40
N ILE A 53 -12.03 45.43 33.80
CA ILE A 53 -12.90 45.33 32.63
C ILE A 53 -12.09 44.92 31.39
N VAL A 54 -10.95 45.58 31.14
CA VAL A 54 -10.04 45.23 30.04
C VAL A 54 -9.55 43.79 30.19
N GLY A 55 -9.10 43.40 31.39
CA GLY A 55 -8.66 42.04 31.69
C GLY A 55 -9.76 41.01 31.44
N GLY A 56 -10.99 41.30 31.86
CA GLY A 56 -12.16 40.45 31.60
C GLY A 56 -12.47 40.28 30.12
N VAL A 57 -12.46 41.37 29.34
CA VAL A 57 -12.67 41.33 27.87
C VAL A 57 -11.57 40.52 27.18
N VAL A 58 -10.30 40.76 27.53
CA VAL A 58 -9.16 40.03 26.96
C VAL A 58 -9.25 38.53 27.28
N ALA A 59 -9.59 38.17 28.52
CA ALA A 59 -9.81 36.78 28.90
C ALA A 59 -10.99 36.16 28.13
N GLY A 60 -12.10 36.89 27.98
CA GLY A 60 -13.26 36.48 27.17
C GLY A 60 -12.91 36.25 25.70
N LEU A 61 -12.10 37.14 25.10
CA LEU A 61 -11.59 36.99 23.73
C LEU A 61 -10.65 35.80 23.58
N ALA A 62 -9.76 35.56 24.54
CA ALA A 62 -8.87 34.40 24.53
C ALA A 62 -9.65 33.07 24.62
N LEU A 63 -10.67 33.02 25.47
CA LEU A 63 -11.59 31.88 25.56
C LEU A 63 -12.39 31.70 24.27
N ALA A 64 -12.87 32.79 23.65
CA ALA A 64 -13.56 32.74 22.38
C ALA A 64 -12.68 32.20 21.25
N ALA A 65 -11.44 32.68 21.13
CA ALA A 65 -10.48 32.18 20.15
C ALA A 65 -10.18 30.69 20.38
N SER A 66 -10.02 30.27 21.63
CA SER A 66 -9.80 28.87 22.01
C SER A 66 -11.00 27.99 21.64
N ALA A 67 -12.22 28.44 21.94
CA ALA A 67 -13.44 27.73 21.59
C ALA A 67 -13.61 27.61 20.07
N ALA A 68 -13.37 28.69 19.33
CA ALA A 68 -13.39 28.71 17.86
C ALA A 68 -12.41 27.68 17.28
N TYR A 69 -11.17 27.66 17.77
CA TYR A 69 -10.18 26.66 17.38
C TYR A 69 -10.66 25.23 17.66
N LEU A 70 -11.20 24.97 18.85
CA LEU A 70 -11.69 23.64 19.21
C LEU A 70 -12.86 23.18 18.33
N PHE A 71 -13.81 24.07 18.03
CA PHE A 71 -14.94 23.72 17.16
C PHE A 71 -14.48 23.45 15.72
N HIS A 72 -13.54 24.24 15.19
CA HIS A 72 -13.00 24.02 13.86
C HIS A 72 -12.14 22.75 13.78
N GLU A 73 -11.28 22.50 14.77
CA GLU A 73 -10.33 21.38 14.72
C GLU A 73 -10.96 20.02 15.10
N TYR A 74 -11.85 20.00 16.10
CA TYR A 74 -12.45 18.76 16.63
C TYR A 74 -13.93 18.61 16.30
N GLY A 75 -14.65 19.72 16.10
CA GLY A 75 -16.09 19.74 15.88
C GLY A 75 -16.49 19.53 14.42
N ASP A 76 -15.75 20.10 13.48
CA ASP A 76 -16.05 20.06 12.05
C ASP A 76 -15.96 18.64 11.48
N ASP A 77 -17.06 18.12 10.95
CA ASP A 77 -17.12 16.78 10.36
C ASP A 77 -16.54 16.69 8.93
N GLY A 78 -16.14 17.83 8.36
CA GLY A 78 -15.56 17.92 7.03
C GLY A 78 -16.58 17.86 5.90
N PHE A 79 -17.87 17.70 6.20
CA PHE A 79 -18.91 17.70 5.17
C PHE A 79 -19.11 19.11 4.61
N ARG A 80 -19.12 19.22 3.28
CA ARG A 80 -19.23 20.50 2.54
C ARG A 80 -20.43 20.57 1.60
N GLY A 81 -21.32 19.58 1.66
CA GLY A 81 -22.57 19.59 0.91
C GLY A 81 -23.64 20.45 1.57
N ALA A 82 -24.86 20.37 1.05
CA ALA A 82 -26.02 21.07 1.61
C ALA A 82 -26.33 20.58 3.04
N PRO A 83 -26.60 21.50 3.99
CA PRO A 83 -26.89 21.12 5.37
C PRO A 83 -28.04 20.12 5.49
N TYR A 84 -27.93 19.20 6.44
CA TYR A 84 -28.98 18.22 6.72
C TYR A 84 -29.29 18.11 8.21
N ARG A 85 -30.54 17.82 8.56
CA ARG A 85 -30.95 17.69 9.98
C ARG A 85 -30.55 16.35 10.60
N ARG A 86 -30.65 15.26 9.82
CA ARG A 86 -30.37 13.91 10.31
C ARG A 86 -29.72 13.08 9.21
N TRP A 87 -28.61 12.45 9.55
CA TRP A 87 -28.02 11.41 8.70
C TRP A 87 -28.81 10.11 8.89
N MET A 88 -29.26 9.51 7.78
CA MET A 88 -30.14 8.34 7.81
C MET A 88 -29.38 7.02 7.67
N ARG A 89 -28.53 6.89 6.63
CA ARG A 89 -27.76 5.69 6.28
C ARG A 89 -26.68 6.01 5.25
N GLY A 90 -25.78 5.06 4.97
CA GLY A 90 -24.77 5.13 3.91
C GLY A 90 -23.37 5.49 4.43
N SER A 91 -22.57 6.18 3.61
CA SER A 91 -21.28 6.70 4.06
C SER A 91 -21.48 7.95 4.90
N LYS A 92 -20.70 8.09 5.97
CA LYS A 92 -20.74 9.25 6.85
C LYS A 92 -19.34 9.85 6.96
N MET A 93 -19.23 11.12 6.59
CA MET A 93 -18.02 11.90 6.88
C MET A 93 -17.95 12.22 8.37
N ALA A 94 -16.73 12.20 8.91
CA ALA A 94 -16.47 12.50 10.30
C ALA A 94 -15.11 13.16 10.43
N ASN A 95 -14.97 13.98 11.48
CA ASN A 95 -13.70 14.59 11.85
C ASN A 95 -12.63 13.50 12.05
N TRP A 96 -11.42 13.76 11.56
CA TRP A 96 -10.33 12.79 11.58
C TRP A 96 -9.94 12.38 13.01
N HIS A 97 -10.05 13.27 14.01
CA HIS A 97 -9.83 12.93 15.42
C HIS A 97 -10.85 11.91 15.92
N LYS A 98 -12.12 12.09 15.53
CA LYS A 98 -13.19 11.16 15.89
C LYS A 98 -12.95 9.79 15.26
N VAL A 99 -12.61 9.75 13.98
CA VAL A 99 -12.26 8.51 13.28
C VAL A 99 -11.06 7.84 13.97
N LYS A 100 -9.99 8.57 14.23
CA LYS A 100 -8.79 8.07 14.93
C LYS A 100 -9.13 7.50 16.31
N SER A 101 -9.97 8.19 17.09
CA SER A 101 -10.42 7.71 18.41
C SER A 101 -11.23 6.41 18.31
N GLN A 102 -12.14 6.32 17.33
CA GLN A 102 -12.93 5.13 17.07
C GLN A 102 -12.06 3.94 16.64
N VAL A 103 -11.12 4.16 15.73
CA VAL A 103 -10.19 3.10 15.30
C VAL A 103 -9.29 2.66 16.44
N ASN A 104 -8.76 3.59 17.25
CA ASN A 104 -7.97 3.24 18.43
C ASN A 104 -8.78 2.43 19.45
N ALA A 105 -10.06 2.75 19.65
CA ALA A 105 -10.94 1.97 20.50
C ALA A 105 -11.15 0.55 19.96
N ALA A 106 -11.38 0.40 18.65
CA ALA A 106 -11.49 -0.89 17.99
C ALA A 106 -10.19 -1.71 18.10
N ASN A 107 -9.04 -1.09 17.88
CA ASN A 107 -7.72 -1.73 17.98
C ASN A 107 -7.42 -2.18 19.41
N ARG A 108 -7.82 -1.42 20.44
CA ARG A 108 -7.74 -1.88 21.84
C ARG A 108 -8.61 -3.12 22.08
N GLY A 109 -9.81 -3.15 21.51
CA GLY A 109 -10.69 -4.32 21.58
C GLY A 109 -10.06 -5.55 20.92
N GLU A 110 -9.49 -5.37 19.72
CA GLU A 110 -8.84 -6.44 18.97
C GLU A 110 -7.59 -6.98 19.68
N ASN A 111 -6.75 -6.11 20.25
CA ASN A 111 -5.61 -6.55 21.07
C ASN A 111 -6.04 -7.24 22.37
N ARG A 112 -7.21 -6.91 22.94
CA ARG A 112 -7.78 -7.70 24.06
C ARG A 112 -8.20 -9.09 23.60
N ARG A 113 -8.85 -9.21 22.43
CA ARG A 113 -9.23 -10.50 21.83
C ARG A 113 -8.01 -11.38 21.58
N ARG A 114 -6.98 -10.85 20.91
CA ARG A 114 -5.72 -11.55 20.64
C ARG A 114 -5.05 -12.10 21.90
N ARG A 115 -5.03 -11.32 22.99
CA ARG A 115 -4.49 -11.75 24.30
C ARG A 115 -5.31 -12.85 24.97
N ALA A 116 -6.62 -12.86 24.77
CA ALA A 116 -7.48 -13.92 25.30
C ALA A 116 -7.27 -15.25 24.55
N GLU A 117 -7.05 -15.19 23.24
CA GLU A 117 -6.81 -16.37 22.38
C GLU A 117 -5.40 -16.93 22.55
N GLN A 118 -4.39 -16.06 22.61
CA GLN A 118 -3.00 -16.46 22.73
C GLN A 118 -2.39 -15.86 24.00
N ARG A 119 -2.28 -16.69 25.05
CA ARG A 119 -1.66 -16.30 26.32
C ARG A 119 -0.24 -15.80 26.09
N GLY A 120 0.03 -14.57 26.50
CA GLY A 120 1.34 -13.92 26.33
C GLY A 120 1.50 -13.11 25.04
N ALA A 121 0.49 -13.03 24.17
CA ALA A 121 0.54 -12.17 22.98
C ALA A 121 0.73 -10.69 23.38
N LYS A 122 1.69 -10.02 22.74
CA LYS A 122 1.89 -8.58 22.90
C LYS A 122 0.85 -7.80 22.08
N ASP A 123 0.53 -6.60 22.54
CA ASP A 123 -0.29 -5.66 21.77
C ASP A 123 0.40 -5.39 20.42
N LEU A 124 -0.33 -5.60 19.33
CA LEU A 124 0.15 -5.32 17.99
C LEU A 124 -0.16 -3.85 17.69
N PRO A 125 0.86 -3.02 17.41
CA PRO A 125 0.62 -1.66 16.97
C PRO A 125 0.05 -1.67 15.54
N PRO A 126 -0.91 -0.79 15.21
CA PRO A 126 -1.50 -0.77 13.88
C PRO A 126 -0.56 -0.22 12.82
N VAL A 127 -0.74 -0.65 11.57
CA VAL A 127 -0.16 0.04 10.41
C VAL A 127 -0.77 1.45 10.30
N MET A 128 0.07 2.45 10.07
CA MET A 128 -0.35 3.85 9.97
C MET A 128 -0.50 4.30 8.51
N ILE A 129 -1.62 4.95 8.20
CA ILE A 129 -1.85 5.67 6.94
C ILE A 129 -1.79 7.17 7.25
N GLY A 130 -0.61 7.75 7.10
CA GLY A 130 -0.34 9.10 7.63
C GLY A 130 -0.57 9.13 9.15
N PRO A 131 -1.36 10.09 9.68
CA PRO A 131 -1.62 10.18 11.12
C PRO A 131 -2.71 9.22 11.62
N ILE A 132 -3.35 8.45 10.72
CA ILE A 132 -4.51 7.61 11.02
C ILE A 132 -4.09 6.14 11.15
N PRO A 133 -4.39 5.48 12.29
CA PRO A 133 -4.15 4.04 12.42
C PRO A 133 -5.14 3.26 11.55
N MET A 134 -4.68 2.17 10.95
CA MET A 134 -5.54 1.17 10.32
C MET A 134 -6.19 0.29 11.39
N PRO A 135 -7.46 -0.12 11.22
CA PRO A 135 -8.04 -1.15 12.06
C PRO A 135 -7.31 -2.47 11.90
N LEU A 136 -6.84 -3.08 13.00
CA LEU A 136 -6.00 -4.29 12.98
C LEU A 136 -6.64 -5.45 12.20
N HIS A 137 -7.95 -5.66 12.37
CA HIS A 137 -8.71 -6.71 11.69
C HIS A 137 -8.94 -6.46 10.18
N LEU A 138 -8.52 -5.30 9.66
CA LEU A 138 -8.60 -4.96 8.23
C LEU A 138 -7.25 -5.02 7.53
N GLU A 139 -6.13 -5.16 8.26
CA GLU A 139 -4.78 -5.19 7.66
C GLU A 139 -4.63 -6.35 6.66
N ASN A 140 -5.32 -7.47 6.87
CA ASN A 140 -5.31 -8.64 6.00
C ASN A 140 -6.40 -8.64 4.90
N ARG A 141 -7.14 -7.53 4.72
CA ARG A 141 -8.23 -7.43 3.72
C ARG A 141 -7.83 -6.66 2.46
N ASN A 142 -6.52 -6.47 2.25
CA ASN A 142 -5.93 -5.61 1.23
C ASN A 142 -6.33 -4.14 1.37
N THR A 143 -5.55 -3.24 0.77
CA THR A 143 -5.81 -1.80 0.77
C THR A 143 -5.56 -1.24 -0.62
N LEU A 144 -6.53 -0.49 -1.15
CA LEU A 144 -6.40 0.22 -2.41
C LEU A 144 -6.20 1.72 -2.16
N ILE A 145 -5.09 2.27 -2.65
CA ILE A 145 -4.80 3.71 -2.59
C ILE A 145 -4.98 4.31 -3.98
N CYS A 146 -6.08 5.06 -4.18
CA CYS A 146 -6.35 5.79 -5.41
C CYS A 146 -5.92 7.25 -5.26
N ALA A 147 -4.92 7.68 -6.03
CA ALA A 147 -4.39 9.04 -6.01
C ALA A 147 -3.83 9.45 -7.37
N SER A 148 -3.98 10.73 -7.73
CA SER A 148 -3.32 11.33 -8.89
C SER A 148 -1.82 11.49 -8.65
N ILE A 149 -1.07 11.76 -9.71
CA ILE A 149 0.36 12.07 -9.63
C ILE A 149 0.53 13.31 -8.74
N GLY A 150 1.45 13.24 -7.77
CA GLY A 150 1.71 14.34 -6.83
C GLY A 150 0.76 14.41 -5.63
N ALA A 151 -0.31 13.60 -5.55
CA ALA A 151 -1.27 13.65 -4.43
C ALA A 151 -0.77 12.98 -3.12
N GLY A 152 0.50 12.56 -3.06
CA GLY A 152 1.09 11.97 -1.85
C GLY A 152 0.92 10.46 -1.69
N LYS A 153 0.62 9.70 -2.76
CA LYS A 153 0.54 8.23 -2.72
C LYS A 153 1.78 7.58 -2.11
N SER A 154 2.97 7.98 -2.57
CA SER A 154 4.23 7.45 -2.05
C SER A 154 4.42 7.80 -0.57
N VAL A 155 4.05 9.01 -0.14
CA VAL A 155 4.11 9.43 1.28
C VAL A 155 3.20 8.57 2.16
N ALA A 156 1.99 8.25 1.68
CA ALA A 156 1.11 7.33 2.40
C ALA A 156 1.72 5.91 2.51
N MET A 157 2.32 5.40 1.43
CA MET A 157 3.02 4.11 1.44
C MET A 157 4.23 4.12 2.37
N GLU A 158 5.01 5.20 2.44
CA GLU A 158 6.15 5.34 3.37
C GLU A 158 5.71 5.21 4.84
N SER A 159 4.57 5.80 5.20
CA SER A 159 3.99 5.64 6.54
C SER A 159 3.62 4.18 6.83
N MET A 160 3.07 3.47 5.85
CA MET A 160 2.69 2.07 5.99
C MET A 160 3.92 1.18 6.13
N ILE A 161 4.91 1.33 5.25
CA ILE A 161 6.19 0.60 5.28
C ILE A 161 6.93 0.88 6.58
N SER A 162 6.98 2.15 7.04
CA SER A 162 7.60 2.49 8.33
C SER A 162 6.94 1.76 9.51
N SER A 163 5.62 1.60 9.46
CA SER A 163 4.89 0.87 10.50
C SER A 163 5.21 -0.62 10.48
N ALA A 164 5.24 -1.22 9.28
CA ALA A 164 5.61 -2.62 9.09
C ALA A 164 7.05 -2.90 9.53
N VAL A 165 8.02 -2.03 9.19
CA VAL A 165 9.41 -2.10 9.67
C VAL A 165 9.47 -2.07 11.20
N LYS A 166 8.75 -1.14 11.85
CA LYS A 166 8.71 -1.05 13.32
C LYS A 166 8.15 -2.30 13.98
N ARG A 167 7.22 -2.98 13.31
CA ARG A 167 6.65 -4.27 13.75
C ARG A 167 7.52 -5.47 13.42
N ARG A 168 8.55 -5.29 12.59
CA ARG A 168 9.32 -6.36 11.96
C ARG A 168 8.43 -7.29 11.12
N ASP A 169 7.40 -6.72 10.51
CA ASP A 169 6.60 -7.43 9.52
C ASP A 169 7.47 -7.66 8.28
N LYS A 170 7.43 -8.87 7.75
CA LYS A 170 8.11 -9.23 6.51
C LYS A 170 7.35 -8.68 5.31
N MET A 171 8.06 -8.04 4.38
CA MET A 171 7.46 -7.37 3.23
C MET A 171 8.13 -7.76 1.91
N ALA A 172 7.32 -7.82 0.85
CA ALA A 172 7.78 -7.70 -0.53
C ALA A 172 7.34 -6.33 -1.08
N VAL A 173 8.30 -5.51 -1.50
CA VAL A 173 8.06 -4.14 -1.97
C VAL A 173 8.42 -4.03 -3.44
N ILE A 174 7.43 -3.72 -4.27
CA ILE A 174 7.61 -3.38 -5.68
C ILE A 174 7.95 -1.88 -5.74
N ASP A 175 9.22 -1.58 -5.99
CA ASP A 175 9.84 -0.29 -5.70
C ASP A 175 10.53 0.33 -6.94
N PRO A 176 9.76 1.05 -7.78
CA PRO A 176 10.33 1.80 -8.88
C PRO A 176 11.39 2.78 -8.39
N ASN A 177 12.55 2.77 -9.06
CA ASN A 177 13.77 3.52 -8.75
C ASN A 177 14.42 3.21 -7.39
N GLY A 178 13.98 2.19 -6.65
CA GLY A 178 14.60 1.82 -5.38
C GLY A 178 14.41 2.86 -4.26
N THR A 179 13.33 3.63 -4.30
CA THR A 179 13.11 4.75 -3.36
C THR A 179 12.86 4.21 -1.95
N PHE A 180 12.04 3.17 -1.81
CA PHE A 180 11.75 2.56 -0.52
C PHE A 180 12.95 1.76 0.01
N TYR A 181 13.65 1.04 -0.88
CA TYR A 181 14.87 0.34 -0.53
C TYR A 181 15.90 1.29 0.09
N SER A 182 16.11 2.47 -0.50
CA SER A 182 17.07 3.47 0.01
C SER A 182 16.75 3.98 1.42
N LYS A 183 15.49 3.90 1.84
CA LYS A 183 15.00 4.42 3.13
C LYS A 183 14.80 3.34 4.19
N PHE A 184 14.40 2.15 3.78
CA PHE A 184 13.86 1.12 4.69
C PHE A 184 14.59 -0.22 4.64
N SER A 185 15.63 -0.37 3.82
CA SER A 185 16.40 -1.61 3.79
C SER A 185 17.29 -1.79 5.02
N PHE A 186 17.47 -3.04 5.43
CA PHE A 186 18.38 -3.49 6.47
C PHE A 186 19.36 -4.54 5.93
N PRO A 187 20.50 -4.77 6.62
CA PRO A 187 21.33 -5.94 6.33
C PRO A 187 20.51 -7.23 6.41
N GLY A 188 20.58 -8.06 5.37
CA GLY A 188 19.79 -9.29 5.22
C GLY A 188 18.57 -9.15 4.32
N ASP A 189 18.21 -7.94 3.89
CA ASP A 189 17.18 -7.74 2.87
C ASP A 189 17.68 -8.10 1.46
N THR A 190 16.79 -8.63 0.65
CA THR A 190 17.06 -9.13 -0.71
C THR A 190 16.63 -8.10 -1.75
N ILE A 191 17.46 -7.90 -2.78
CA ILE A 191 17.09 -7.16 -3.99
C ILE A 191 16.90 -8.13 -5.16
N LEU A 192 15.83 -7.93 -5.94
CA LEU A 192 15.68 -8.50 -7.28
C LEU A 192 15.69 -7.38 -8.31
N ASN A 193 16.76 -7.31 -9.10
CA ASN A 193 16.95 -6.40 -10.21
C ASN A 193 18.12 -6.88 -11.09
N PRO A 194 17.90 -7.38 -12.32
CA PRO A 194 18.95 -7.94 -13.18
C PRO A 194 20.11 -6.97 -13.47
N PHE A 195 19.89 -5.65 -13.33
CA PHE A 195 20.88 -4.63 -13.63
C PHE A 195 21.48 -3.98 -12.37
N ASP A 196 21.17 -4.50 -11.18
CA ASP A 196 21.80 -4.08 -9.92
C ASP A 196 22.83 -5.10 -9.45
N ARG A 197 24.06 -4.66 -9.16
CA ARG A 197 25.15 -5.54 -8.69
C ARG A 197 24.85 -6.23 -7.36
N ARG A 198 23.91 -5.71 -6.58
CA ARG A 198 23.48 -6.26 -5.28
C ARG A 198 22.36 -7.29 -5.44
N SER A 199 21.82 -7.46 -6.64
CA SER A 199 20.71 -8.36 -6.86
C SER A 199 21.09 -9.79 -6.50
N SER A 200 20.16 -10.47 -5.86
CA SER A 200 20.28 -11.92 -5.68
C SER A 200 20.11 -12.61 -7.03
N GLY A 201 20.92 -13.64 -7.24
CA GLY A 201 20.82 -14.47 -8.43
C GLY A 201 19.62 -15.41 -8.32
N TRP A 202 18.79 -15.42 -9.35
CA TRP A 202 17.52 -16.13 -9.36
C TRP A 202 17.29 -16.79 -10.72
N THR A 203 16.84 -18.03 -10.70
CA THR A 203 16.46 -18.77 -11.91
C THR A 203 15.09 -19.41 -11.75
N LEU A 204 14.40 -19.69 -12.87
CA LEU A 204 13.13 -20.42 -12.84
C LEU A 204 13.26 -21.78 -12.15
N PHE A 205 14.40 -22.45 -12.31
CA PHE A 205 14.66 -23.77 -11.74
C PHE A 205 14.71 -23.77 -10.20
N ASN A 206 15.03 -22.62 -9.59
CA ASN A 206 15.06 -22.49 -8.13
C ASN A 206 13.67 -22.69 -7.50
N GLU A 207 12.60 -22.44 -8.27
CA GLU A 207 11.20 -22.54 -7.82
C GLU A 207 10.57 -23.89 -8.10
N ILE A 208 11.27 -24.80 -8.79
CA ILE A 208 10.79 -26.15 -9.05
C ILE A 208 11.05 -27.03 -7.82
N LYS A 209 10.00 -27.71 -7.33
CA LYS A 209 10.02 -28.66 -6.21
C LYS A 209 9.36 -29.98 -6.58
N GLY A 210 8.39 -29.95 -7.49
CA GLY A 210 7.74 -31.13 -8.04
C GLY A 210 7.27 -30.91 -9.48
N VAL A 211 6.68 -31.97 -10.06
CA VAL A 211 6.26 -32.00 -11.47
C VAL A 211 5.22 -30.92 -11.81
N HIS A 212 4.37 -30.54 -10.86
CA HIS A 212 3.35 -29.51 -11.06
C HIS A 212 3.91 -28.07 -11.10
N ASP A 213 5.15 -27.86 -10.65
CA ASP A 213 5.75 -26.53 -10.62
C ASP A 213 6.15 -26.02 -12.01
N PHE A 214 6.40 -26.90 -12.97
CA PHE A 214 6.74 -26.50 -14.33
C PHE A 214 5.59 -25.71 -14.97
N ASP A 215 4.37 -26.25 -14.91
CA ASP A 215 3.17 -25.59 -15.43
C ASP A 215 2.81 -24.33 -14.64
N ARG A 216 3.01 -24.36 -13.31
CA ARG A 216 2.81 -23.20 -12.44
C ARG A 216 3.76 -22.06 -12.81
N MET A 217 5.05 -22.35 -12.94
CA MET A 217 6.06 -21.34 -13.29
C MET A 217 5.86 -20.82 -14.71
N ALA A 218 5.48 -21.67 -15.67
CA ALA A 218 5.16 -21.22 -17.02
C ALA A 218 4.01 -20.21 -17.03
N LYS A 219 2.97 -20.42 -16.20
CA LYS A 219 1.87 -19.44 -16.01
C LYS A 219 2.33 -18.13 -15.38
N SER A 220 3.29 -18.16 -14.45
CA SER A 220 3.88 -16.94 -13.88
C SER A 220 4.74 -16.17 -14.90
N VAL A 221 5.45 -16.87 -15.78
CA VAL A 221 6.28 -16.25 -16.83
C VAL A 221 5.42 -15.65 -17.94
N ILE A 222 4.40 -16.40 -18.38
CA ILE A 222 3.51 -16.03 -19.48
C ILE A 222 2.10 -15.83 -18.88
N PRO A 223 1.74 -14.62 -18.45
CA PRO A 223 0.47 -14.38 -17.76
C PRO A 223 -0.74 -14.64 -18.67
N PRO A 224 -1.93 -14.91 -18.10
CA PRO A 224 -3.18 -15.02 -18.85
C PRO A 224 -3.52 -13.71 -19.58
N GLN A 225 -4.00 -13.82 -20.82
CA GLN A 225 -4.46 -12.70 -21.64
C GLN A 225 -5.98 -12.57 -21.58
N ILE A 226 -6.47 -11.34 -21.74
CA ILE A 226 -7.92 -11.05 -21.79
C ILE A 226 -8.48 -11.43 -23.17
N ASP A 227 -7.71 -11.20 -24.23
CA ASP A 227 -8.11 -11.56 -25.59
C ASP A 227 -7.97 -13.08 -25.79
N PRO A 228 -9.04 -13.78 -26.25
CA PRO A 228 -9.00 -15.23 -26.41
C PRO A 228 -8.00 -15.73 -27.45
N SER A 229 -7.77 -14.96 -28.52
CA SER A 229 -6.80 -15.33 -29.54
C SER A 229 -5.38 -15.22 -28.99
N ASP A 230 -5.05 -14.11 -28.31
CA ASP A 230 -3.75 -13.95 -27.66
C ASP A 230 -3.54 -15.00 -26.56
N GLU A 231 -4.59 -15.35 -25.81
CA GLU A 231 -4.53 -16.36 -24.77
C GLU A 231 -4.25 -17.76 -25.33
N GLN A 232 -4.82 -18.11 -26.49
CA GLN A 232 -4.52 -19.38 -27.15
C GLN A 232 -3.03 -19.53 -27.47
N TRP A 233 -2.40 -18.48 -28.00
CA TRP A 233 -0.95 -18.50 -28.29
C TRP A 233 -0.11 -18.50 -27.02
N CYS A 234 -0.55 -17.78 -25.99
CA CYS A 234 0.10 -17.81 -24.68
C CYS A 234 0.00 -19.18 -24.03
N ALA A 235 -1.13 -19.89 -24.17
CA ALA A 235 -1.30 -21.24 -23.65
C ALA A 235 -0.29 -22.21 -24.27
N TYR A 236 -0.19 -22.25 -25.60
CA TYR A 236 0.80 -23.11 -26.27
C TYR A 236 2.23 -22.75 -25.89
N ALA A 237 2.52 -21.45 -25.72
CA ALA A 237 3.83 -21.01 -25.26
C ALA A 237 4.12 -21.46 -23.82
N ARG A 238 3.12 -21.54 -22.93
CA ARG A 238 3.30 -22.09 -21.58
C ARG A 238 3.62 -23.57 -21.61
N ASP A 239 2.90 -24.34 -22.43
CA ASP A 239 3.12 -25.77 -22.57
C ASP A 239 4.56 -26.05 -23.05
N VAL A 240 4.99 -25.33 -24.10
CA VAL A 240 6.36 -25.42 -24.62
C VAL A 240 7.40 -25.02 -23.57
N LEU A 241 7.17 -23.95 -22.81
CA LEU A 241 8.08 -23.52 -21.76
C LEU A 241 8.18 -24.57 -20.65
N ALA A 242 7.05 -25.10 -20.19
CA ALA A 242 6.98 -26.10 -19.13
C ALA A 242 7.67 -27.41 -19.55
N ASP A 243 7.40 -27.92 -20.75
CA ASP A 243 8.02 -29.13 -21.28
C ASP A 243 9.53 -28.95 -21.51
N THR A 244 9.95 -27.78 -22.00
CA THR A 244 11.38 -27.48 -22.18
C THR A 244 12.10 -27.45 -20.83
N MET A 245 11.53 -26.78 -19.83
CA MET A 245 12.09 -26.77 -18.47
C MET A 245 12.14 -28.18 -17.87
N ARG A 246 11.08 -28.97 -18.03
CA ARG A 246 11.00 -30.35 -17.54
C ARG A 246 12.09 -31.22 -18.17
N LYS A 247 12.20 -31.18 -19.50
CA LYS A 247 13.18 -31.98 -20.24
C LYS A 247 14.63 -31.56 -19.92
N LEU A 248 14.88 -30.27 -19.69
CA LEU A 248 16.18 -29.79 -19.21
C LEU A 248 16.52 -30.36 -17.81
N VAL A 249 15.55 -30.48 -16.91
CA VAL A 249 15.75 -31.13 -15.61
C VAL A 249 15.99 -32.63 -15.78
N GLU A 250 15.20 -33.32 -16.59
CA GLU A 250 15.32 -34.77 -16.85
C GLU A 250 16.66 -35.15 -17.50
N THR A 251 17.20 -34.25 -18.35
CA THR A 251 18.50 -34.41 -19.01
C THR A 251 19.67 -33.88 -18.16
N ASN A 252 19.43 -33.55 -16.90
CA ASN A 252 20.42 -33.04 -15.94
C ASN A 252 21.16 -31.76 -16.41
N ASN A 253 20.43 -30.89 -17.11
CA ASN A 253 20.90 -29.58 -17.55
C ASN A 253 19.91 -28.43 -17.21
N PRO A 254 19.55 -28.21 -15.93
CA PRO A 254 18.62 -27.16 -15.50
C PRO A 254 19.29 -25.77 -15.52
N ASP A 255 19.71 -25.30 -16.70
CA ASP A 255 20.40 -24.04 -16.89
C ASP A 255 19.51 -23.02 -17.64
N GLN A 256 19.39 -21.82 -17.05
CA GLN A 256 18.52 -20.78 -17.59
C GLN A 256 19.03 -20.19 -18.91
N ASP A 257 20.34 -20.11 -19.11
CA ASP A 257 20.87 -19.62 -20.38
C ASP A 257 20.58 -20.60 -21.51
N THR A 258 20.71 -21.90 -21.24
CA THR A 258 20.35 -22.97 -22.15
C THR A 258 18.85 -22.92 -22.50
N LEU A 259 17.99 -22.75 -21.50
CA LEU A 259 16.55 -22.56 -21.70
C LEU A 259 16.25 -21.37 -22.63
N VAL A 260 16.87 -20.22 -22.36
CA VAL A 260 16.65 -19.01 -23.17
C VAL A 260 17.22 -19.17 -24.58
N ASN A 261 18.41 -19.77 -24.72
CA ASN A 261 19.01 -20.03 -26.03
C ASN A 261 18.08 -20.92 -26.88
N LEU A 262 17.65 -22.06 -26.33
CA LEU A 262 16.73 -22.98 -27.02
C LEU A 262 15.43 -22.28 -27.45
N LEU A 263 14.78 -21.55 -26.55
CA LEU A 263 13.43 -21.02 -26.82
C LEU A 263 13.42 -19.69 -27.61
N VAL A 264 14.54 -18.96 -27.65
CA VAL A 264 14.58 -17.59 -28.20
C VAL A 264 15.53 -17.46 -29.39
N ARG A 265 16.62 -18.25 -29.44
CA ARG A 265 17.72 -18.07 -30.41
C ARG A 265 17.83 -19.22 -31.41
N GLU A 266 17.53 -20.44 -31.00
CA GLU A 266 17.58 -21.61 -31.89
C GLU A 266 16.44 -21.60 -32.90
N ASP A 267 16.63 -22.36 -33.98
CA ASP A 267 15.61 -22.54 -35.01
C ASP A 267 14.51 -23.52 -34.58
N GLY A 268 13.43 -23.56 -35.36
CA GLY A 268 12.29 -24.43 -35.08
C GLY A 268 12.64 -25.92 -35.13
N GLU A 269 13.64 -26.33 -35.91
CA GLU A 269 14.05 -27.73 -36.07
C GLU A 269 14.85 -28.22 -34.85
N VAL A 270 15.73 -27.39 -34.31
CA VAL A 270 16.44 -27.67 -33.05
C VAL A 270 15.46 -27.77 -31.89
N ILE A 271 14.49 -26.85 -31.81
CA ILE A 271 13.44 -26.90 -30.78
C ILE A 271 12.59 -28.16 -30.95
N ARG A 272 12.18 -28.50 -32.18
CA ARG A 272 11.42 -29.72 -32.51
C ARG A 272 12.18 -30.97 -32.09
N ALA A 273 13.47 -31.07 -32.44
CA ALA A 273 14.33 -32.18 -32.08
C ALA A 273 14.50 -32.28 -30.56
N PHE A 274 14.66 -31.14 -29.88
CA PHE A 274 14.73 -31.09 -28.44
C PHE A 274 13.41 -31.52 -27.80
N LEU A 275 12.25 -31.20 -28.36
CA LEU A 275 10.93 -31.53 -27.79
C LEU A 275 10.38 -32.92 -28.17
N VAL A 276 11.15 -33.76 -28.86
CA VAL A 276 10.72 -35.14 -29.17
C VAL A 276 10.35 -35.89 -27.87
N ASN A 277 9.23 -36.62 -27.90
CA ASN A 277 8.63 -37.34 -26.76
C ASN A 277 8.11 -36.44 -25.63
N THR A 278 7.80 -35.17 -25.93
CA THR A 278 7.03 -34.29 -25.04
C THR A 278 5.65 -34.01 -25.63
N ASP A 279 4.70 -33.56 -24.81
CA ASP A 279 3.36 -33.21 -25.27
C ASP A 279 3.40 -32.02 -26.26
N SER A 280 4.39 -31.13 -26.08
CA SER A 280 4.65 -29.98 -26.95
C SER A 280 5.21 -30.30 -28.34
N GLN A 281 5.63 -31.55 -28.61
CA GLN A 281 6.12 -31.95 -29.94
C GLN A 281 5.11 -31.65 -31.05
N GLY A 282 3.80 -31.72 -30.73
CA GLY A 282 2.72 -31.48 -31.67
C GLY A 282 2.67 -30.06 -32.26
N TYR A 283 3.22 -29.06 -31.57
CA TYR A 283 3.23 -27.67 -32.02
C TYR A 283 4.25 -27.39 -33.13
N PHE A 284 5.26 -28.26 -33.27
CA PHE A 284 6.36 -28.11 -34.24
C PHE A 284 6.27 -29.15 -35.35
N ARG A 285 5.06 -29.48 -35.80
CA ARG A 285 4.81 -30.38 -36.94
C ARG A 285 4.99 -29.64 -38.27
N ASP A 286 5.21 -30.41 -39.33
CA ASP A 286 5.19 -29.90 -40.70
C ASP A 286 3.81 -29.29 -41.01
N ASN A 287 3.76 -28.11 -41.65
CA ASN A 287 2.57 -27.27 -41.89
C ASN A 287 2.00 -26.54 -40.65
N ALA A 288 2.80 -26.30 -39.59
CA ALA A 288 2.41 -25.54 -38.40
C ALA A 288 3.09 -24.17 -38.28
N GLU A 289 3.54 -23.57 -39.40
CA GLU A 289 4.42 -22.38 -39.42
C GLU A 289 3.84 -21.19 -38.66
N LYS A 290 2.52 -20.98 -38.76
CA LYS A 290 1.82 -19.91 -38.03
C LYS A 290 1.88 -20.11 -36.51
N ALA A 291 1.72 -21.35 -36.04
CA ALA A 291 1.76 -21.66 -34.61
C ALA A 291 3.19 -21.52 -34.08
N ILE A 292 4.18 -22.04 -34.80
CA ILE A 292 5.61 -21.92 -34.47
C ILE A 292 6.02 -20.46 -34.36
N ALA A 293 5.69 -19.63 -35.36
CA ALA A 293 5.98 -18.20 -35.33
C ALA A 293 5.31 -17.50 -34.14
N SER A 294 4.05 -17.84 -33.85
CA SER A 294 3.32 -17.25 -32.71
C SER A 294 3.95 -17.62 -31.37
N ILE A 295 4.36 -18.87 -31.18
CA ILE A 295 5.07 -19.34 -29.98
C ILE A 295 6.41 -18.61 -29.85
N GLN A 296 7.20 -18.51 -30.92
CA GLN A 296 8.47 -17.79 -30.92
C GLN A 296 8.31 -16.30 -30.55
N PHE A 297 7.23 -15.64 -31.00
CA PHE A 297 6.93 -14.27 -30.57
C PHE A 297 6.66 -14.19 -29.06
N MET A 298 5.91 -15.15 -28.51
CA MET A 298 5.65 -15.20 -27.05
C MET A 298 6.93 -15.49 -26.24
N MET A 299 7.79 -16.39 -26.71
CA MET A 299 9.09 -16.67 -26.09
C MET A 299 9.99 -15.42 -26.10
N ASN A 300 10.03 -14.69 -27.22
CA ASN A 300 10.77 -13.43 -27.31
C ASN A 300 10.23 -12.35 -26.37
N LYS A 301 8.92 -12.34 -26.11
CA LYS A 301 8.28 -11.35 -25.22
C LYS A 301 8.49 -11.66 -23.75
N TYR A 302 8.33 -12.92 -23.34
CA TYR A 302 8.26 -13.31 -21.93
C TYR A 302 9.50 -14.06 -21.41
N VAL A 303 10.16 -14.86 -22.26
CA VAL A 303 11.33 -15.68 -21.86
C VAL A 303 12.64 -14.93 -22.08
N ARG A 304 12.77 -14.15 -23.15
CA ARG A 304 14.00 -13.36 -23.44
C ARG A 304 14.50 -12.53 -22.23
N PRO A 305 13.65 -11.84 -21.45
CA PRO A 305 14.11 -11.07 -20.28
C PRO A 305 14.87 -11.90 -19.24
N LEU A 306 14.65 -13.22 -19.17
CA LEU A 306 15.38 -14.11 -18.25
C LEU A 306 16.89 -14.17 -18.54
N SER A 307 17.31 -13.83 -19.77
CA SER A 307 18.75 -13.73 -20.10
C SER A 307 19.48 -12.61 -19.36
N PHE A 308 18.76 -11.63 -18.82
CA PHE A 308 19.37 -10.56 -18.02
C PHE A 308 19.57 -10.96 -16.56
N MET A 309 18.96 -12.06 -16.12
CA MET A 309 19.03 -12.45 -14.72
C MET A 309 20.41 -12.97 -14.34
N THR A 310 20.88 -12.51 -13.19
CA THR A 310 22.10 -13.04 -12.57
C THR A 310 21.82 -14.47 -12.08
N LYS A 311 22.75 -15.39 -12.35
CA LYS A 311 22.67 -16.76 -11.82
C LYS A 311 22.88 -16.78 -10.32
N GLY A 312 22.15 -17.64 -9.63
CA GLY A 312 22.28 -17.88 -8.20
C GLY A 312 21.14 -18.71 -7.66
N ASP A 313 21.16 -18.97 -6.35
CA ASP A 313 20.32 -19.97 -5.70
C ASP A 313 19.13 -19.37 -4.94
N PHE A 314 18.88 -18.06 -5.10
CA PHE A 314 17.76 -17.41 -4.43
C PHE A 314 16.44 -18.00 -4.93
N SER A 315 15.56 -18.34 -4.00
CA SER A 315 14.22 -18.85 -4.28
C SER A 315 13.20 -18.03 -3.52
N LEU A 316 12.19 -17.55 -4.24
CA LEU A 316 11.01 -16.90 -3.70
C LEU A 316 10.23 -17.86 -2.81
N HIS A 317 10.15 -19.15 -3.19
CA HIS A 317 9.54 -20.16 -2.32
C HIS A 317 10.24 -20.26 -0.96
N LYS A 318 11.57 -20.41 -0.96
CA LYS A 318 12.35 -20.44 0.29
C LYS A 318 12.23 -19.13 1.05
N TRP A 319 12.33 -18.00 0.35
CA TRP A 319 12.19 -16.69 0.95
C TRP A 319 10.85 -16.59 1.66
N VAL A 320 9.69 -16.80 1.00
CA VAL A 320 8.35 -16.70 1.62
C VAL A 320 8.24 -17.52 2.90
N ASN A 321 8.69 -18.78 2.88
CA ASN A 321 8.56 -19.73 3.99
C ASN A 321 9.58 -19.53 5.13
N ASP A 322 10.64 -18.76 4.94
CA ASP A 322 11.62 -18.49 6.00
C ASP A 322 11.18 -17.31 6.89
N PRO A 323 10.80 -17.54 8.17
CA PRO A 323 10.39 -16.46 9.07
C PRO A 323 11.53 -15.51 9.45
N ASN A 324 12.79 -15.90 9.23
CA ASN A 324 13.97 -15.11 9.54
C ASN A 324 14.53 -14.37 8.31
N ALA A 325 13.98 -14.62 7.12
CA ALA A 325 14.38 -13.90 5.91
C ALA A 325 14.04 -12.41 6.04
N GLY A 326 14.94 -11.57 5.54
CA GLY A 326 14.71 -10.13 5.44
C GLY A 326 13.60 -9.78 4.44
N ASN A 327 13.39 -8.49 4.24
CA ASN A 327 12.44 -7.97 3.26
C ASN A 327 12.96 -8.17 1.83
N LEU A 328 12.02 -8.25 0.88
CA LEU A 328 12.32 -8.35 -0.54
C LEU A 328 11.99 -7.02 -1.23
N PHE A 329 12.94 -6.47 -1.98
CA PHE A 329 12.74 -5.28 -2.79
C PHE A 329 12.94 -5.61 -4.27
N VAL A 330 11.87 -5.47 -5.05
CA VAL A 330 11.91 -5.58 -6.51
C VAL A 330 12.09 -4.18 -7.06
N THR A 331 13.27 -3.89 -7.61
CA THR A 331 13.63 -2.53 -8.05
C THR A 331 13.94 -2.51 -9.54
N TRP A 332 13.73 -1.35 -10.16
CA TRP A 332 14.18 -1.07 -11.53
C TRP A 332 14.33 0.43 -11.70
N ARG A 333 15.09 0.87 -12.71
CA ARG A 333 15.03 2.26 -13.16
C ARG A 333 13.89 2.43 -14.15
N GLU A 334 13.13 3.52 -14.08
CA GLU A 334 11.95 3.72 -14.94
C GLU A 334 12.24 3.66 -16.45
N ASP A 335 13.45 4.04 -16.89
CA ASP A 335 13.89 3.90 -18.29
C ASP A 335 14.05 2.44 -18.75
N MET A 336 14.19 1.50 -17.82
CA MET A 336 14.31 0.06 -18.08
C MET A 336 12.99 -0.71 -17.88
N ARG A 337 11.89 0.00 -17.56
CA ARG A 337 10.61 -0.61 -17.20
C ARG A 337 10.09 -1.60 -18.26
N ALA A 338 10.23 -1.26 -19.55
CA ALA A 338 9.74 -2.11 -20.63
C ALA A 338 10.45 -3.48 -20.66
N ALA A 339 11.77 -3.51 -20.42
CA ALA A 339 12.56 -4.73 -20.42
C ALA A 339 12.31 -5.60 -19.18
N GLN A 340 12.03 -4.98 -18.03
CA GLN A 340 11.85 -5.70 -16.76
C GLN A 340 10.40 -6.08 -16.47
N ARG A 341 9.42 -5.50 -17.16
CA ARG A 341 7.99 -5.75 -16.88
C ARG A 341 7.62 -7.24 -16.84
N PRO A 342 8.07 -8.11 -17.76
CA PRO A 342 7.79 -9.54 -17.67
C PRO A 342 8.37 -10.17 -16.40
N LEU A 343 9.64 -9.90 -16.08
CA LEU A 343 10.30 -10.43 -14.88
C LEU A 343 9.60 -10.00 -13.58
N VAL A 344 9.27 -8.71 -13.47
CA VAL A 344 8.58 -8.16 -12.30
C VAL A 344 7.21 -8.83 -12.13
N ALA A 345 6.48 -9.03 -13.23
CA ALA A 345 5.20 -9.74 -13.20
C ALA A 345 5.37 -11.19 -12.74
N THR A 346 6.40 -11.89 -13.24
CA THR A 346 6.72 -13.26 -12.82
C THR A 346 7.00 -13.34 -11.33
N TRP A 347 7.85 -12.47 -10.77
CA TRP A 347 8.13 -12.50 -9.32
C TRP A 347 6.90 -12.21 -8.47
N ILE A 348 6.09 -11.22 -8.87
CA ILE A 348 4.84 -10.91 -8.15
C ILE A 348 3.92 -12.13 -8.14
N ASP A 349 3.72 -12.75 -9.30
CA ASP A 349 2.84 -13.92 -9.42
C ASP A 349 3.38 -15.12 -8.64
N THR A 350 4.69 -15.39 -8.72
CA THR A 350 5.35 -16.45 -7.94
C THR A 350 5.21 -16.23 -6.43
N ILE A 351 5.35 -15.00 -5.94
CA ILE A 351 5.12 -14.67 -4.51
C ILE A 351 3.67 -14.95 -4.14
N CYS A 352 2.71 -14.45 -4.91
CA CYS A 352 1.27 -14.65 -4.66
C CYS A 352 0.90 -16.14 -4.66
N ALA A 353 1.36 -16.89 -5.66
CA ALA A 353 1.12 -18.33 -5.76
C ALA A 353 1.75 -19.12 -4.61
N THR A 354 2.94 -18.71 -4.15
CA THR A 354 3.64 -19.35 -3.03
C THR A 354 2.95 -19.09 -1.69
N ILE A 355 2.43 -17.88 -1.47
CA ILE A 355 1.71 -17.55 -0.23
C ILE A 355 0.49 -18.46 -0.03
N LEU A 356 -0.18 -18.86 -1.12
CA LEU A 356 -1.30 -19.81 -1.07
C LEU A 356 -0.90 -21.25 -0.72
N SER A 357 0.38 -21.60 -0.84
CA SER A 357 0.92 -22.92 -0.48
C SER A 357 1.56 -22.96 0.92
N ILE A 358 1.56 -21.86 1.66
CA ILE A 358 2.03 -21.85 3.05
C ILE A 358 1.12 -22.78 3.85
N SER A 359 1.71 -23.83 4.43
CA SER A 359 1.02 -24.69 5.39
C SER A 359 0.95 -23.95 6.71
N ASP A 360 -0.24 -23.86 7.32
CA ASP A 360 -0.45 -23.20 8.62
C ASP A 360 0.44 -23.76 9.75
#